data_AF-M5WG90-F1
#
_entry.id   AF-M5WG90-F1
#
_cell.length_a   1.000
_cell.length_b   1.000
_cell.length_c   1.000
_cell.angle_alpha   90.00
_cell.angle_beta   90.00
_cell.angle_gamma   90.00
#
_symmetry.space_group_name_H-M   'P 1'
#
loop_
_entity.id
_entity.type
_entity.pdbx_description
1 polymer ?
#
loop_
_entity_poly.entity_id
_entity_poly.type
_entity_poly.pdbx_seq_one_letter_code
_entity_poly.pdbx_strand_id
1 'polypeptide(L)'
;MEQRLANTWRMSVNEKKFIETALLSDLRIDGRRPFDYRNLTIKFGKDEGSAEVQLGQTHVMAFVTAQLIQPYRDRPNDGSLSIFTEFSPMADPSFEPGRPGESAVELGRVIDRGLRESRAVDTESLCVLSGKLAWAIRVDLHILDNGGNLIDAANIAALAALLTFRRPECSVGGEDGQEVIVHPPEEREPLHLIIHHLPIAVTFAFFSFESRVVIDPTHHEEAVMGGRMTATLNANGDVCAIQKAGGEGVLQSVIMQCLRIASVKAGAMTEKIKKAVDSYNTERALRKIKRHTSSDPMDVDRGASNTGVTQNSSVYHMERLKPVSEEGIANQSEDVEGETQLSDKRQTNKVNDAKNFIGGPSSWDPYSKGVDSDFLKASLASHDA
;
A
#
# COMPACT_ATOMS: atom_id res chain seq x y z
N MET A 1 -21.22 -21.40 8.78
CA MET A 1 -19.90 -22.06 8.71
C MET A 1 -19.81 -23.03 7.53
N GLU A 2 -20.91 -23.69 7.13
CA GLU A 2 -20.95 -24.58 5.96
C GLU A 2 -20.82 -23.85 4.61
N GLN A 3 -21.36 -22.63 4.45
CA GLN A 3 -21.15 -21.83 3.23
C GLN A 3 -19.66 -21.50 2.97
N ARG A 4 -18.82 -21.46 4.02
CA ARG A 4 -17.36 -21.20 3.90
C ARG A 4 -16.62 -22.32 3.16
N LEU A 5 -17.16 -23.54 3.20
CA LEU A 5 -16.53 -24.73 2.62
C LEU A 5 -17.02 -25.03 1.19
N ALA A 6 -18.06 -24.34 0.72
CA ALA A 6 -18.69 -24.61 -0.57
C ALA A 6 -17.88 -24.05 -1.76
N ASN A 7 -17.10 -22.98 -1.55
CA ASN A 7 -16.32 -22.32 -2.60
C ASN A 7 -14.81 -22.64 -2.54
N THR A 8 -14.38 -23.51 -1.64
CA THR A 8 -12.96 -23.87 -1.53
C THR A 8 -12.58 -24.82 -2.65
N TRP A 9 -11.58 -24.45 -3.45
CA TRP A 9 -10.98 -25.36 -4.41
C TRP A 9 -10.49 -26.64 -3.71
N ARG A 10 -10.90 -27.81 -4.23
CA ARG A 10 -10.51 -29.12 -3.70
C ARG A 10 -9.76 -29.92 -4.75
N MET A 11 -8.52 -30.27 -4.43
CA MET A 11 -7.70 -31.11 -5.28
C MET A 11 -8.10 -32.58 -5.17
N SER A 12 -8.08 -33.30 -6.29
CA SER A 12 -8.31 -34.74 -6.29
C SER A 12 -7.11 -35.51 -5.71
N VAL A 13 -7.38 -36.70 -5.18
CA VAL A 13 -6.32 -37.58 -4.65
C VAL A 13 -5.34 -38.00 -5.75
N ASN A 14 -5.82 -38.14 -6.99
CA ASN A 14 -4.99 -38.52 -8.13
C ASN A 14 -4.04 -37.39 -8.52
N GLU A 15 -4.53 -36.14 -8.58
CA GLU A 15 -3.69 -34.97 -8.83
C GLU A 15 -2.63 -34.82 -7.75
N LYS A 16 -3.02 -34.91 -6.47
CA LYS A 16 -2.07 -34.83 -5.36
C LYS A 16 -0.94 -35.87 -5.51
N LYS A 17 -1.29 -37.14 -5.71
CA LYS A 17 -0.30 -38.22 -5.91
C LYS A 17 0.55 -38.02 -7.15
N PHE A 18 -0.02 -37.49 -8.23
CA PHE A 18 0.71 -37.20 -9.46
C PHE A 18 1.77 -36.13 -9.22
N ILE A 19 1.43 -35.04 -8.54
CA ILE A 19 2.37 -33.97 -8.18
C ILE A 19 3.48 -34.50 -7.28
N GLU A 20 3.14 -35.28 -6.26
CA GLU A 20 4.11 -35.93 -5.37
C GLU A 20 5.08 -36.81 -6.16
N THR A 21 4.56 -37.64 -7.08
CA THR A 21 5.38 -38.56 -7.91
C THR A 21 6.28 -37.80 -8.90
N ALA A 22 5.78 -36.70 -9.47
CA ALA A 22 6.55 -35.86 -10.37
C ALA A 22 7.73 -35.19 -9.63
N LEU A 23 7.47 -34.64 -8.44
CA LEU A 23 8.50 -34.00 -7.61
C LEU A 23 9.56 -34.99 -7.12
N LEU A 24 9.19 -36.26 -6.86
CA LEU A 24 10.16 -37.33 -6.57
C LEU A 24 11.10 -37.60 -7.75
N SER A 25 10.61 -37.40 -8.98
CA SER A 25 11.39 -37.54 -10.21
C SER A 25 12.15 -36.28 -10.61
N ASP A 26 12.22 -35.26 -9.73
CA ASP A 26 12.79 -33.93 -9.99
C ASP A 26 12.14 -33.18 -11.17
N LEU A 27 10.87 -33.48 -11.44
CA LEU A 27 10.08 -32.87 -12.50
C LEU A 27 8.96 -32.03 -11.90
N ARG A 28 8.82 -30.79 -12.38
CA ARG A 28 7.67 -29.94 -12.08
C ARG A 28 6.61 -30.06 -13.17
N ILE A 29 5.35 -29.82 -12.80
CA ILE A 29 4.19 -29.89 -13.70
C ILE A 29 4.34 -28.92 -14.88
N ASP A 30 4.98 -27.78 -14.64
CA ASP A 30 5.23 -26.73 -15.64
C ASP A 30 6.55 -26.91 -16.41
N GLY A 31 7.31 -27.96 -16.13
CA GLY A 31 8.60 -28.24 -16.76
C GLY A 31 9.78 -27.39 -16.29
N ARG A 32 9.60 -26.55 -15.25
CA ARG A 32 10.70 -25.76 -14.67
C ARG A 32 11.60 -26.63 -13.78
N ARG A 33 12.82 -26.15 -13.52
CA ARG A 33 13.68 -26.72 -12.48
C ARG A 33 13.18 -26.33 -11.08
N PRO A 34 13.54 -27.07 -10.02
CA PRO A 34 13.11 -26.79 -8.65
C PRO A 34 13.43 -25.37 -8.16
N PHE A 35 14.55 -24.80 -8.61
CA PHE A 35 15.04 -23.49 -8.14
C PHE A 35 14.80 -22.35 -9.14
N ASP A 36 13.92 -22.53 -10.13
CA ASP A 36 13.63 -21.51 -11.14
C ASP A 36 12.29 -20.82 -10.88
N TYR A 37 12.30 -19.49 -10.99
CA TYR A 37 11.12 -18.64 -10.88
C TYR A 37 10.30 -18.62 -12.18
N ARG A 38 9.00 -18.32 -12.07
CA ARG A 38 8.16 -17.99 -13.22
C ARG A 38 8.64 -16.71 -13.90
N ASN A 39 8.16 -16.50 -15.13
CA ASN A 39 8.40 -15.24 -15.81
C ASN A 39 7.77 -14.09 -15.02
N LEU A 40 8.59 -13.08 -14.71
CA LEU A 40 8.21 -11.88 -13.97
C LEU A 40 8.03 -10.74 -14.96
N THR A 41 6.81 -10.20 -15.02
CA THR A 41 6.49 -9.00 -15.79
C THR A 41 6.04 -7.90 -14.83
N ILE A 42 6.69 -6.74 -14.92
CA ILE A 42 6.33 -5.56 -14.13
C ILE A 42 5.83 -4.51 -15.11
N LYS A 43 4.59 -4.07 -14.90
CA LYS A 43 4.00 -2.94 -15.62
C LYS A 43 3.73 -1.83 -14.62
N PHE A 44 3.86 -0.60 -15.07
CA PHE A 44 3.53 0.57 -14.26
C PHE A 44 2.27 1.20 -14.81
N GLY A 45 1.40 1.67 -13.92
CA GLY A 45 0.20 2.38 -14.32
C GLY A 45 0.52 3.79 -14.82
N LYS A 46 -0.55 4.50 -15.18
CA LYS A 46 -0.46 5.90 -15.61
C LYS A 46 -0.13 6.81 -14.42
N ASP A 47 -0.70 6.51 -13.26
CA ASP A 47 -0.56 7.29 -12.06
C ASP A 47 0.72 6.88 -11.31
N GLU A 48 1.43 7.87 -10.77
CA GLU A 48 2.70 7.65 -10.08
C GLU A 48 2.48 6.81 -8.81
N GLY A 49 3.32 5.79 -8.60
CA GLY A 49 3.16 4.86 -7.48
C GLY A 49 2.13 3.75 -7.67
N SER A 50 1.72 3.48 -8.91
CA SER A 50 0.94 2.29 -9.27
C SER A 50 1.82 1.27 -10.02
N ALA A 51 1.86 0.04 -9.51
CA ALA A 51 2.61 -1.04 -10.13
C ALA A 51 1.76 -2.32 -10.23
N GLU A 52 1.82 -2.97 -11.38
CA GLU A 52 1.15 -4.22 -11.69
C GLU A 52 2.22 -5.27 -11.92
N VAL A 53 2.21 -6.32 -11.10
CA VAL A 53 3.20 -7.40 -11.15
C VAL A 53 2.51 -8.70 -11.49
N GLN A 54 2.99 -9.31 -12.56
CA GLN A 54 2.57 -10.62 -13.01
C GLN A 54 3.71 -11.61 -12.88
N LEU A 55 3.53 -12.60 -12.00
CA LEU A 55 4.43 -13.72 -11.80
C LEU A 55 3.78 -15.00 -12.36
N GLY A 56 3.98 -15.23 -13.66
CA GLY A 56 3.23 -16.24 -14.41
C GLY A 56 1.73 -15.95 -14.42
N GLN A 57 0.95 -16.78 -13.70
CA GLN A 57 -0.50 -16.60 -13.54
C GLN A 57 -0.84 -15.68 -12.36
N THR A 58 0.05 -15.55 -11.38
CA THR A 58 -0.20 -14.72 -10.20
C THR A 58 -0.13 -13.25 -10.57
N HIS A 59 -1.17 -12.50 -10.20
CA HIS A 59 -1.31 -11.11 -10.58
C HIS A 59 -1.65 -10.24 -9.36
N VAL A 60 -0.78 -9.27 -9.08
CA VAL A 60 -0.91 -8.36 -7.94
C VAL A 60 -0.75 -6.92 -8.41
N MET A 61 -1.65 -6.05 -7.96
CA MET A 61 -1.59 -4.62 -8.17
C MET A 61 -1.26 -3.91 -6.86
N ALA A 62 -0.33 -2.98 -6.89
CA ALA A 62 0.09 -2.18 -5.75
C ALA A 62 -0.15 -0.70 -6.03
N PHE A 63 -0.69 0.00 -5.03
CA PHE A 63 -0.85 1.45 -5.02
C PHE A 63 -0.18 2.03 -3.80
N VAL A 64 0.51 3.16 -3.99
CA VAL A 64 1.08 3.93 -2.89
C VAL A 64 0.38 5.27 -2.81
N THR A 65 -0.07 5.62 -1.61
CA THR A 65 -0.66 6.91 -1.29
C THR A 65 0.10 7.54 -0.13
N ALA A 66 0.10 8.87 -0.04
CA ALA A 66 0.71 9.59 1.07
C ALA A 66 -0.24 10.65 1.63
N GLN A 67 -0.29 10.79 2.95
CA GLN A 67 -1.09 11.76 3.66
C GLN A 67 -0.24 12.44 4.75
N LEU A 68 -0.52 13.70 5.05
CA LEU A 68 0.09 14.38 6.19
C LEU A 68 -0.70 14.04 7.46
N ILE A 69 -0.06 13.39 8.41
CA ILE A 69 -0.66 12.96 9.68
C ILE A 69 0.27 13.37 10.82
N GLN A 70 -0.29 13.51 12.03
CA GLN A 70 0.53 13.66 13.22
C GLN A 70 1.32 12.37 13.50
N PRO A 71 2.65 12.43 13.65
CA PRO A 71 3.45 11.26 13.94
C PRO A 71 3.14 10.69 15.34
N TYR A 72 3.55 9.45 15.58
CA TYR A 72 3.38 8.83 16.90
C TYR A 72 4.17 9.58 17.97
N ARG A 73 3.60 9.67 19.18
CA ARG A 73 4.24 10.36 20.31
C ARG A 73 5.60 9.78 20.69
N ASP A 74 5.79 8.47 20.51
CA ASP A 74 7.04 7.78 20.81
C ASP A 74 8.15 8.10 19.80
N ARG A 75 7.77 8.49 18.57
CA ARG A 75 8.68 8.77 17.44
C ARG A 75 8.22 10.03 16.70
N PRO A 76 8.41 11.23 17.29
CA PRO A 76 7.92 12.47 16.70
C PRO A 76 8.67 12.90 15.43
N ASN A 77 9.86 12.33 15.18
CA ASN A 77 10.71 12.66 14.03
C ASN A 77 10.55 11.70 12.85
N ASP A 78 9.70 10.67 12.98
CA ASP A 78 9.55 9.63 11.97
C ASP A 78 8.19 9.73 11.29
N GLY A 79 8.16 9.57 9.97
CA GLY A 79 6.96 9.25 9.23
C GLY A 79 6.50 7.81 9.47
N SER A 80 5.31 7.47 8.98
CA SER A 80 4.76 6.13 9.09
C SER A 80 4.66 5.44 7.73
N LEU A 81 4.87 4.12 7.73
CA LEU A 81 4.63 3.24 6.60
C LEU A 81 3.63 2.17 7.05
N SER A 82 2.54 2.03 6.31
CA SER A 82 1.48 1.06 6.57
C SER A 82 1.17 0.26 5.32
N ILE A 83 1.00 -1.06 5.47
CA ILE A 83 0.73 -1.98 4.36
C ILE A 83 -0.62 -2.62 4.58
N PHE A 84 -1.46 -2.54 3.57
CA PHE A 84 -2.76 -3.19 3.53
C PHE A 84 -2.82 -4.16 2.37
N THR A 85 -3.40 -5.32 2.62
CA THR A 85 -3.56 -6.36 1.62
C THR A 85 -5.04 -6.68 1.51
N GLU A 86 -5.58 -6.52 0.32
CA GLU A 86 -6.97 -6.82 0.00
C GLU A 86 -7.04 -8.03 -0.92
N PHE A 87 -7.75 -9.05 -0.45
CA PHE A 87 -7.98 -10.27 -1.22
C PHE A 87 -9.32 -10.13 -1.91
N SER A 88 -9.29 -10.02 -3.23
CA SER A 88 -10.51 -9.95 -4.03
C SER A 88 -11.03 -11.36 -4.30
N PRO A 89 -12.35 -11.62 -4.20
CA PRO A 89 -12.96 -12.86 -4.68
C PRO A 89 -12.72 -13.13 -6.18
N MET A 90 -12.28 -12.11 -6.93
CA MET A 90 -11.83 -12.26 -8.31
C MET A 90 -10.55 -13.11 -8.43
N ALA A 91 -9.66 -13.04 -7.43
CA ALA A 91 -8.40 -13.76 -7.45
C ALA A 91 -8.56 -15.25 -7.10
N ASP A 92 -9.45 -15.55 -6.17
CA ASP A 92 -9.77 -16.91 -5.76
C ASP A 92 -11.18 -16.94 -5.19
N PRO A 93 -12.05 -17.88 -5.61
CA PRO A 93 -13.40 -18.03 -5.06
C PRO A 93 -13.43 -18.30 -3.54
N SER A 94 -12.32 -18.77 -2.97
CA SER A 94 -12.17 -18.98 -1.52
C SER A 94 -11.99 -17.68 -0.73
N PHE A 95 -11.69 -16.55 -1.39
CA PHE A 95 -11.51 -15.27 -0.74
C PHE A 95 -12.87 -14.61 -0.49
N GLU A 96 -13.23 -14.46 0.79
CA GLU A 96 -14.45 -13.77 1.19
C GLU A 96 -14.21 -12.25 1.23
N PRO A 97 -15.09 -11.42 0.64
CA PRO A 97 -14.98 -9.98 0.75
C PRO A 97 -15.34 -9.54 2.17
N GLY A 98 -14.60 -8.56 2.69
CA GLY A 98 -14.84 -7.99 4.02
C GLY A 98 -13.68 -8.25 4.98
N ARG A 99 -13.91 -9.05 6.03
CA ARG A 99 -12.87 -9.28 7.05
C ARG A 99 -11.67 -9.99 6.41
N PRO A 100 -10.44 -9.47 6.57
CA PRO A 100 -9.26 -10.12 6.02
C PRO A 100 -9.09 -11.51 6.64
N GLY A 101 -8.97 -12.52 5.77
CA GLY A 101 -8.66 -13.89 6.17
C GLY A 101 -7.25 -14.03 6.72
N GLU A 102 -6.95 -15.19 7.32
CA GLU A 102 -5.64 -15.49 7.91
C GLU A 102 -4.49 -15.29 6.90
N SER A 103 -4.64 -15.80 5.68
CA SER A 103 -3.66 -15.65 4.60
C SER A 103 -3.38 -14.19 4.22
N ALA A 104 -4.40 -13.33 4.26
CA ALA A 104 -4.24 -11.90 3.98
C ALA A 104 -3.47 -11.20 5.11
N VAL A 105 -3.83 -11.50 6.35
CA VAL A 105 -3.13 -10.95 7.52
C VAL A 105 -1.67 -11.41 7.54
N GLU A 106 -1.41 -12.69 7.26
CA GLU A 106 -0.05 -13.22 7.16
C GLU A 106 0.75 -12.51 6.07
N LEU A 107 0.18 -12.38 4.87
CA LEU A 107 0.83 -11.70 3.74
C LEU A 107 1.25 -10.26 4.11
N GLY A 108 0.31 -9.47 4.62
CA GLY A 108 0.58 -8.09 5.03
C GLY A 108 1.65 -8.01 6.10
N ARG A 109 1.64 -8.91 7.09
CA ARG A 109 2.63 -8.96 8.18
C ARG A 109 4.02 -9.37 7.72
N VAL A 110 4.12 -10.32 6.77
CA VAL A 110 5.42 -10.75 6.22
C VAL A 110 6.07 -9.62 5.43
N ILE A 111 5.29 -8.92 4.62
CA ILE A 111 5.78 -7.79 3.83
C ILE A 111 6.13 -6.60 4.75
N ASP A 112 5.28 -6.27 5.73
CA ASP A 112 5.53 -5.19 6.69
C ASP A 112 6.81 -5.45 7.48
N ARG A 113 6.99 -6.68 8.01
CA ARG A 113 8.23 -7.05 8.69
C ARG A 113 9.44 -6.93 7.77
N GLY A 114 9.34 -7.41 6.53
CA GLY A 114 10.43 -7.31 5.56
C GLY A 114 10.87 -5.87 5.28
N LEU A 115 9.92 -4.95 5.09
CA LEU A 115 10.20 -3.55 4.79
C LEU A 115 10.61 -2.73 6.02
N ARG A 116 9.98 -3.00 7.17
CA ARG A 116 10.23 -2.27 8.43
C ARG A 116 11.53 -2.68 9.10
N GLU A 117 11.79 -3.98 9.26
CA GLU A 117 13.00 -4.48 9.91
C GLU A 117 14.25 -4.17 9.10
N SER A 118 14.11 -4.14 7.78
CA SER A 118 15.20 -3.72 6.92
C SER A 118 15.44 -2.21 7.00
N ARG A 119 14.45 -1.37 7.35
CA ARG A 119 14.49 0.10 7.17
C ARG A 119 14.69 0.50 5.71
N ALA A 120 13.93 -0.15 4.83
CA ALA A 120 14.03 0.07 3.39
C ALA A 120 13.69 1.50 2.99
N VAL A 121 12.65 2.07 3.59
CA VAL A 121 12.21 3.46 3.37
C VAL A 121 12.75 4.32 4.50
N ASP A 122 13.33 5.46 4.15
CA ASP A 122 13.80 6.45 5.11
C ASP A 122 12.61 7.19 5.75
N THR A 123 12.22 6.78 6.96
CA THR A 123 11.12 7.40 7.70
C THR A 123 11.48 8.77 8.27
N GLU A 124 12.75 9.09 8.47
CA GLU A 124 13.18 10.38 9.01
C GLU A 124 13.00 11.47 7.93
N SER A 125 13.29 11.13 6.67
CA SER A 125 13.06 12.02 5.51
C SER A 125 11.60 12.41 5.26
N LEU A 126 10.66 11.69 5.88
CA LEU A 126 9.22 11.89 5.76
C LEU A 126 8.69 12.90 6.78
N CYS A 127 9.44 13.23 7.83
CA CYS A 127 9.03 14.23 8.80
C CYS A 127 9.15 15.65 8.21
N VAL A 128 8.06 16.42 8.31
CA VAL A 128 8.06 17.83 7.88
C VAL A 128 8.24 18.74 9.08
N LEU A 129 7.41 18.54 10.12
CA LEU A 129 7.49 19.24 11.40
C LEU A 129 7.44 18.22 12.53
N SER A 130 8.53 18.14 13.30
CA SER A 130 8.67 17.20 14.42
C SER A 130 7.49 17.30 15.39
N GLY A 131 6.86 16.16 15.67
CA GLY A 131 5.74 16.03 16.62
C GLY A 131 4.40 16.61 16.14
N LYS A 132 4.37 17.31 15.00
CA LYS A 132 3.15 17.93 14.45
C LYS A 132 2.70 17.28 13.16
N LEU A 133 3.56 17.23 12.13
CA LEU A 133 3.20 16.78 10.79
C LEU A 133 4.32 15.96 10.17
N ALA A 134 4.00 14.73 9.82
CA ALA A 134 4.87 13.82 9.06
C ALA A 134 4.07 13.12 7.96
N TRP A 135 4.77 12.70 6.91
CA TRP A 135 4.15 11.91 5.85
C TRP A 135 3.89 10.48 6.33
N ALA A 136 2.64 10.07 6.20
CA ALA A 136 2.18 8.70 6.35
C ALA A 136 2.00 8.08 4.97
N ILE A 137 2.85 7.11 4.65
CA ILE A 137 2.81 6.35 3.40
C ILE A 137 1.97 5.10 3.62
N ARG A 138 1.00 4.91 2.74
CA ARG A 138 0.13 3.74 2.73
C ARG A 138 0.35 2.97 1.43
N VAL A 139 0.67 1.68 1.54
CA VAL A 139 0.79 0.75 0.42
C VAL A 139 -0.40 -0.19 0.44
N ASP A 140 -1.24 -0.11 -0.59
CA ASP A 140 -2.40 -0.98 -0.78
C ASP A 140 -2.05 -2.04 -1.84
N LEU A 141 -2.17 -3.31 -1.46
CA LEU A 141 -1.90 -4.46 -2.30
C LEU A 141 -3.22 -5.17 -2.62
N HIS A 142 -3.64 -5.11 -3.87
CA HIS A 142 -4.82 -5.82 -4.36
C HIS A 142 -4.40 -7.06 -5.14
N ILE A 143 -4.89 -8.21 -4.70
CA ILE A 143 -4.65 -9.47 -5.39
C ILE A 143 -5.72 -9.64 -6.46
N LEU A 144 -5.27 -9.79 -7.71
CA LEU A 144 -6.14 -9.91 -8.88
C LEU A 144 -6.30 -11.36 -9.33
N ASP A 145 -5.23 -12.16 -9.27
CA ASP A 145 -5.23 -13.57 -9.64
C ASP A 145 -4.28 -14.38 -8.73
N ASN A 146 -4.74 -15.55 -8.26
CA ASN A 146 -4.01 -16.42 -7.35
C ASN A 146 -3.44 -17.66 -8.06
N GLY A 147 -2.29 -17.48 -8.73
CA GLY A 147 -1.53 -18.58 -9.34
C GLY A 147 -0.53 -19.27 -8.40
N GLY A 148 -0.54 -18.96 -7.10
CA GLY A 148 0.46 -19.40 -6.10
C GLY A 148 1.61 -18.40 -5.89
N ASN A 149 2.31 -18.52 -4.78
CA ASN A 149 3.38 -17.64 -4.32
C ASN A 149 3.01 -16.14 -4.30
N LEU A 150 1.92 -15.82 -3.60
CA LEU A 150 1.44 -14.45 -3.43
C LEU A 150 2.44 -13.54 -2.70
N ILE A 151 3.25 -14.11 -1.80
CA ILE A 151 4.19 -13.34 -0.95
C ILE A 151 5.26 -12.67 -1.78
N ASP A 152 5.92 -13.42 -2.67
CA ASP A 152 6.99 -12.88 -3.49
C ASP A 152 6.44 -11.87 -4.51
N ALA A 153 5.30 -12.19 -5.15
CA ALA A 153 4.66 -11.29 -6.12
C ALA A 153 4.23 -9.95 -5.47
N ALA A 154 3.61 -10.00 -4.29
CA ALA A 154 3.16 -8.83 -3.56
C ALA A 154 4.32 -8.00 -3.00
N ASN A 155 5.40 -8.63 -2.53
CA ASN A 155 6.62 -7.92 -2.14
C ASN A 155 7.21 -7.14 -3.33
N ILE A 156 7.37 -7.79 -4.49
CA ILE A 156 7.89 -7.15 -5.70
C ILE A 156 6.99 -5.99 -6.13
N ALA A 157 5.66 -6.16 -6.05
CA ALA A 157 4.69 -5.10 -6.37
C ALA A 157 4.82 -3.91 -5.42
N ALA A 158 4.91 -4.16 -4.11
CA ALA A 158 5.11 -3.12 -3.10
C ALA A 158 6.40 -2.31 -3.36
N LEU A 159 7.52 -3.00 -3.61
CA LEU A 159 8.80 -2.35 -3.89
C LEU A 159 8.79 -1.55 -5.19
N ALA A 160 8.22 -2.10 -6.26
CA ALA A 160 8.13 -1.42 -7.55
C ALA A 160 7.23 -0.17 -7.46
N ALA A 161 6.13 -0.25 -6.71
CA ALA A 161 5.25 0.89 -6.46
C ALA A 161 5.94 1.96 -5.58
N LEU A 162 6.64 1.57 -4.51
CA LEU A 162 7.39 2.50 -3.66
C LEU A 162 8.51 3.23 -4.42
N LEU A 163 9.21 2.55 -5.33
CA LEU A 163 10.27 3.14 -6.15
C LEU A 163 9.76 4.14 -7.20
N THR A 164 8.51 3.97 -7.66
CA THR A 164 7.90 4.85 -8.66
C THR A 164 7.04 5.95 -8.04
N PHE A 165 6.65 5.79 -6.78
CA PHE A 165 5.85 6.77 -6.06
C PHE A 165 6.64 8.07 -5.84
N ARG A 166 5.93 9.19 -6.00
CA ARG A 166 6.44 10.51 -5.70
C ARG A 166 5.42 11.26 -4.86
N ARG A 167 5.92 11.91 -3.81
CA ARG A 167 5.12 12.75 -2.93
C ARG A 167 5.15 14.21 -3.40
N PRO A 168 4.07 14.98 -3.19
CA PRO A 168 4.11 16.42 -3.45
C PRO A 168 5.11 17.10 -2.52
N GLU A 169 5.69 18.20 -2.99
CA GLU A 169 6.63 18.99 -2.21
C GLU A 169 5.90 19.83 -1.17
N CYS A 170 6.45 19.90 0.05
CA CYS A 170 5.97 20.78 1.10
C CYS A 170 6.98 21.87 1.36
N SER A 171 6.52 23.12 1.47
CA SER A 171 7.30 24.20 2.07
C SER A 171 6.76 24.51 3.46
N VAL A 172 7.66 24.67 4.41
CA VAL A 172 7.33 25.23 5.73
C VAL A 172 7.32 26.76 5.61
N GLY A 173 6.23 27.38 6.02
CA GLY A 173 6.03 28.83 5.98
C GLY A 173 5.43 29.37 7.29
N GLY A 174 5.13 30.67 7.30
CA GLY A 174 4.60 31.40 8.46
C GLY A 174 5.69 32.08 9.30
N GLU A 175 5.31 33.13 10.04
CA GLU A 175 6.22 33.90 10.91
C GLU A 175 6.83 33.02 12.04
N ASP A 176 6.13 31.94 12.42
CA ASP A 176 6.54 30.98 13.45
C ASP A 176 7.16 29.68 12.89
N GLY A 177 7.24 29.51 11.56
CA GLY A 177 7.76 28.30 10.92
C GLY A 177 6.94 27.03 11.19
N GLN A 178 5.65 27.16 11.49
CA GLN A 178 4.76 26.04 11.84
C GLN A 178 3.65 25.76 10.81
N GLU A 179 3.50 26.59 9.78
CA GLU A 179 2.52 26.35 8.72
C GLU A 179 3.16 25.51 7.61
N VAL A 180 2.43 24.50 7.11
CA VAL A 180 2.88 23.64 6.01
C VAL A 180 2.02 23.89 4.78
N ILE A 181 2.66 24.32 3.70
CA ILE A 181 2.02 24.55 2.40
C ILE A 181 2.42 23.38 1.50
N VAL A 182 1.42 22.62 1.03
CA VAL A 182 1.60 21.54 0.07
C VAL A 182 1.46 22.12 -1.33
N HIS A 183 2.50 22.00 -2.14
CA HIS A 183 2.48 22.48 -3.52
C HIS A 183 1.86 21.42 -4.44
N PRO A 184 0.92 21.79 -5.31
CA PRO A 184 0.40 20.86 -6.30
C PRO A 184 1.49 20.47 -7.31
N PRO A 185 1.35 19.29 -7.96
CA PRO A 185 2.36 18.76 -8.89
C PRO A 185 2.58 19.62 -10.14
N GLU A 186 1.71 20.60 -10.39
CA GLU A 186 1.81 21.58 -11.48
C GLU A 186 2.76 22.73 -11.14
N GLU A 187 2.82 23.12 -9.87
CA GLU A 187 3.67 24.22 -9.40
C GLU A 187 5.10 23.74 -9.09
N ARG A 188 5.22 22.58 -8.43
CA ARG A 188 6.51 21.98 -8.07
C ARG A 188 6.57 20.52 -8.44
N GLU A 189 7.76 20.06 -8.78
CA GLU A 189 7.96 18.66 -9.15
C GLU A 189 7.82 17.74 -7.92
N PRO A 190 6.98 16.69 -7.99
CA PRO A 190 6.90 15.68 -6.94
C PRO A 190 8.25 15.00 -6.68
N LEU A 191 8.58 14.86 -5.40
CA LEU A 191 9.82 14.28 -4.90
C LEU A 191 9.70 12.76 -4.79
N HIS A 192 10.75 12.05 -5.17
CA HIS A 192 10.82 10.61 -4.96
C HIS A 192 11.02 10.27 -3.48
N LEU A 193 10.66 9.05 -3.09
CA LEU A 193 11.02 8.51 -1.79
C LEU A 193 12.51 8.16 -1.75
N ILE A 194 13.11 8.26 -0.57
CA ILE A 194 14.47 7.78 -0.32
C ILE A 194 14.36 6.33 0.14
N ILE A 195 14.85 5.42 -0.70
CA ILE A 195 14.86 3.98 -0.44
C ILE A 195 16.31 3.53 -0.34
N HIS A 196 16.75 3.11 0.85
CA HIS A 196 18.14 2.70 1.09
C HIS A 196 18.47 1.38 0.40
N HIS A 197 17.51 0.45 0.41
CA HIS A 197 17.72 -0.89 -0.13
C HIS A 197 16.42 -1.63 -0.43
N LEU A 198 16.52 -2.74 -1.17
CA LEU A 198 15.39 -3.46 -1.74
C LEU A 198 15.29 -4.88 -1.15
N PRO A 199 14.51 -5.06 -0.07
CA PRO A 199 14.33 -6.37 0.57
C PRO A 199 13.37 -7.27 -0.22
N ILE A 200 13.91 -8.23 -0.98
CA ILE A 200 13.14 -9.18 -1.79
C ILE A 200 12.77 -10.41 -0.97
N ALA A 201 11.48 -10.75 -0.96
CA ALA A 201 10.99 -12.03 -0.42
C ALA A 201 11.20 -13.16 -1.42
N VAL A 202 11.72 -14.28 -0.92
CA VAL A 202 11.90 -15.54 -1.66
C VAL A 202 11.23 -16.65 -0.86
N THR A 203 10.22 -17.27 -1.45
CA THR A 203 9.44 -18.33 -0.81
C THR A 203 9.87 -19.72 -1.29
N PHE A 204 10.13 -20.59 -0.31
CA PHE A 204 10.49 -21.99 -0.45
C PHE A 204 9.34 -22.86 0.04
N ALA A 205 8.94 -23.84 -0.77
CA ALA A 205 8.00 -24.89 -0.39
C ALA A 205 8.76 -26.18 -0.04
N PHE A 206 8.38 -26.79 1.07
CA PHE A 206 8.90 -28.08 1.53
C PHE A 206 7.87 -29.18 1.31
N PHE A 207 8.34 -30.30 0.76
CA PHE A 207 7.52 -31.49 0.52
C PHE A 207 7.97 -32.65 1.41
N SER A 208 6.98 -33.31 2.02
CA SER A 208 7.17 -34.28 3.11
C SER A 208 7.85 -35.57 2.73
N PHE A 209 7.91 -35.88 1.45
CA PHE A 209 8.31 -37.22 1.03
C PHE A 209 9.82 -37.39 0.83
N GLU A 210 10.64 -36.33 0.96
CA GLU A 210 12.10 -36.45 0.82
C GLU A 210 12.91 -35.19 1.20
N SER A 211 12.36 -34.27 2.00
CA SER A 211 12.99 -32.95 2.26
C SER A 211 13.29 -32.17 0.96
N ARG A 212 12.48 -32.36 -0.08
CA ARG A 212 12.62 -31.64 -1.34
C ARG A 212 12.15 -30.21 -1.17
N VAL A 213 12.91 -29.30 -1.79
CA VAL A 213 12.67 -27.87 -1.72
C VAL A 213 12.43 -27.35 -3.13
N VAL A 214 11.34 -26.60 -3.29
CA VAL A 214 11.03 -25.90 -4.54
C VAL A 214 10.89 -24.42 -4.24
N ILE A 215 11.37 -23.58 -5.16
CA ILE A 215 11.17 -22.14 -5.13
C ILE A 215 9.96 -21.78 -5.99
N ASP A 216 9.21 -20.78 -5.55
CA ASP A 216 8.07 -20.24 -6.28
C ASP A 216 7.03 -21.33 -6.61
N PRO A 217 6.37 -21.89 -5.57
CA PRO A 217 5.36 -22.90 -5.77
C PRO A 217 4.15 -22.33 -6.53
N THR A 218 3.62 -23.14 -7.44
CA THR A 218 2.33 -22.90 -8.09
C THR A 218 1.18 -23.17 -7.11
N HIS A 219 -0.03 -22.68 -7.41
CA HIS A 219 -1.22 -22.93 -6.59
C HIS A 219 -1.45 -24.43 -6.29
N HIS A 220 -1.14 -25.29 -7.26
CA HIS A 220 -1.24 -26.74 -7.10
C HIS A 220 -0.16 -27.31 -6.17
N GLU A 221 1.07 -26.84 -6.31
CA GLU A 221 2.17 -27.24 -5.42
C GLU A 221 1.96 -26.74 -3.98
N GLU A 222 1.40 -25.54 -3.79
CA GLU A 222 1.05 -25.00 -2.47
C GLU A 222 0.01 -25.85 -1.73
N ALA A 223 -0.94 -26.44 -2.46
CA ALA A 223 -1.94 -27.31 -1.84
C ALA A 223 -1.41 -28.72 -1.48
N VAL A 224 -0.24 -29.11 -2.01
CA VAL A 224 0.45 -30.37 -1.66
C VAL A 224 1.57 -30.16 -0.63
N MET A 225 2.07 -28.92 -0.46
CA MET A 225 3.22 -28.66 0.40
C MET A 225 2.97 -29.02 1.87
N GLY A 226 3.99 -29.58 2.52
CA GLY A 226 3.99 -29.89 3.96
C GLY A 226 4.37 -28.70 4.84
N GLY A 227 5.01 -27.68 4.25
CA GLY A 227 5.35 -26.43 4.90
C GLY A 227 6.00 -25.45 3.93
N ARG A 228 6.13 -24.19 4.36
CA ARG A 228 6.83 -23.16 3.60
C ARG A 228 7.73 -22.32 4.48
N MET A 229 8.74 -21.72 3.85
CA MET A 229 9.60 -20.70 4.46
C MET A 229 9.79 -19.56 3.48
N THR A 230 9.51 -18.35 3.94
CA THR A 230 9.83 -17.13 3.20
C THR A 230 11.04 -16.48 3.85
N ALA A 231 12.06 -16.20 3.05
CA ALA A 231 13.22 -15.42 3.47
C ALA A 231 13.21 -14.09 2.71
N THR A 232 13.33 -12.99 3.43
CA THR A 232 13.46 -11.65 2.86
C THR A 232 14.93 -11.24 2.93
N LEU A 233 15.54 -11.00 1.78
CA LEU A 233 16.96 -10.65 1.67
C LEU A 233 17.14 -9.37 0.87
N ASN A 234 18.20 -8.65 1.23
CA ASN A 234 18.64 -7.49 0.49
C ASN A 234 19.55 -7.90 -0.69
N ALA A 235 19.77 -6.98 -1.63
CA ALA A 235 20.71 -7.15 -2.74
C ALA A 235 22.16 -7.41 -2.28
N ASN A 236 22.51 -6.94 -1.07
CA ASN A 236 23.82 -7.18 -0.46
C ASN A 236 23.97 -8.59 0.12
N GLY A 237 22.91 -9.40 0.12
CA GLY A 237 22.88 -10.74 0.73
C GLY A 237 22.54 -10.74 2.22
N ASP A 238 22.26 -9.57 2.80
CA ASP A 238 21.82 -9.45 4.19
C ASP A 238 20.41 -10.00 4.36
N VAL A 239 20.19 -10.78 5.41
CA VAL A 239 18.88 -11.35 5.74
C VAL A 239 18.11 -10.34 6.59
N CYS A 240 16.96 -9.88 6.08
CA CYS A 240 16.09 -8.94 6.79
C CYS A 240 15.10 -9.67 7.69
N ALA A 241 14.46 -10.72 7.17
CA ALA A 241 13.48 -11.50 7.90
C ALA A 241 13.41 -12.93 7.39
N ILE A 242 13.08 -13.88 8.27
CA ILE A 242 12.75 -15.26 7.91
C ILE A 242 11.43 -15.60 8.60
N GLN A 243 10.48 -16.13 7.83
CA GLN A 243 9.21 -16.63 8.33
C GLN A 243 9.05 -18.08 7.89
N LYS A 244 9.03 -19.01 8.84
CA LYS A 244 8.59 -20.39 8.59
C LYS A 244 7.16 -20.53 9.06
N ALA A 245 6.22 -20.55 8.12
CA ALA A 245 4.80 -20.63 8.41
C ALA A 245 4.41 -22.09 8.71
N GLY A 246 4.55 -22.48 9.98
CA GLY A 246 4.10 -23.79 10.48
C GLY A 246 4.61 -24.98 9.67
N GLY A 247 3.82 -26.07 9.70
CA GLY A 247 4.07 -27.27 8.90
C GLY A 247 5.24 -28.12 9.40
N GLU A 248 5.81 -28.89 8.48
CA GLU A 248 6.84 -29.90 8.76
C GLU A 248 8.17 -29.32 9.27
N GLY A 249 8.87 -30.09 10.10
CA GLY A 249 10.21 -29.74 10.58
C GLY A 249 11.24 -29.73 9.45
N VAL A 250 12.08 -28.69 9.41
CA VAL A 250 13.14 -28.56 8.41
C VAL A 250 14.49 -28.55 9.10
N LEU A 251 15.44 -29.32 8.57
CA LEU A 251 16.81 -29.37 9.07
C LEU A 251 17.52 -28.03 8.86
N GLN A 252 18.37 -27.63 9.81
CA GLN A 252 19.13 -26.38 9.75
C GLN A 252 20.01 -26.30 8.49
N SER A 253 20.61 -27.41 8.06
CA SER A 253 21.44 -27.47 6.85
C SER A 253 20.66 -27.07 5.60
N VAL A 254 19.41 -27.52 5.49
CA VAL A 254 18.50 -27.19 4.38
C VAL A 254 18.13 -25.70 4.43
N ILE A 255 17.86 -25.15 5.60
CA ILE A 255 17.59 -23.71 5.77
C ILE A 255 18.79 -22.88 5.28
N MET A 256 20.01 -23.24 5.69
CA MET A 256 21.22 -22.55 5.25
C MET A 256 21.44 -22.65 3.74
N GLN A 257 21.13 -23.79 3.13
CA GLN A 257 21.15 -23.95 1.68
C GLN A 257 20.12 -23.04 1.00
N CYS A 258 18.88 -22.98 1.52
CA CYS A 258 17.83 -22.11 1.01
C CYS A 258 18.26 -20.64 1.04
N LEU A 259 18.86 -20.17 2.14
CA LEU A 259 19.34 -18.79 2.26
C LEU A 259 20.40 -18.43 1.22
N ARG A 260 21.33 -19.35 0.92
CA ARG A 260 22.33 -19.14 -0.14
C ARG A 260 21.70 -19.05 -1.53
N ILE A 261 20.67 -19.84 -1.79
CA ILE A 261 19.95 -19.76 -3.07
C ILE A 261 19.13 -18.46 -3.10
N ALA A 262 18.51 -18.09 -1.98
CA ALA A 262 17.71 -16.89 -1.85
C ALA A 262 18.51 -15.62 -2.12
N SER A 263 19.77 -15.52 -1.67
CA SER A 263 20.61 -14.35 -1.94
C SER A 263 20.89 -14.16 -3.43
N VAL A 264 21.18 -15.26 -4.15
CA VAL A 264 21.40 -15.22 -5.60
C VAL A 264 20.12 -14.82 -6.33
N LYS A 265 18.97 -15.37 -5.93
CA LYS A 265 17.67 -15.05 -6.56
C LYS A 265 17.20 -13.64 -6.25
N ALA A 266 17.40 -13.17 -5.01
CA ALA A 266 17.09 -11.80 -4.60
C ALA A 266 17.86 -10.78 -5.44
N GLY A 267 19.19 -10.97 -5.61
CA GLY A 267 20.00 -10.11 -6.48
C GLY A 267 19.47 -10.03 -7.91
N ALA A 268 19.15 -11.18 -8.52
CA ALA A 268 18.59 -11.22 -9.87
C ALA A 268 17.21 -10.53 -9.99
N MET A 269 16.35 -10.65 -8.97
CA MET A 269 15.06 -9.96 -8.96
C MET A 269 15.21 -8.45 -8.74
N THR A 270 16.14 -8.04 -7.87
CA THR A 270 16.45 -6.62 -7.68
C THR A 270 16.91 -5.95 -8.98
N GLU A 271 17.77 -6.61 -9.76
CA GLU A 271 18.19 -6.09 -11.06
C GLU A 271 17.03 -5.91 -12.04
N LYS A 272 16.10 -6.88 -12.07
CA LYS A 272 14.89 -6.79 -12.91
C LYS A 272 14.00 -5.61 -12.50
N ILE A 273 13.80 -5.40 -11.20
CA ILE A 273 12.99 -4.29 -10.68
C ILE A 273 13.65 -2.96 -11.04
N LYS A 274 14.96 -2.81 -10.78
CA LYS A 274 15.71 -1.59 -11.12
C LYS A 274 15.61 -1.27 -12.62
N LYS A 275 15.85 -2.26 -13.47
CA LYS A 275 15.74 -2.10 -14.93
C LYS A 275 14.33 -1.67 -15.36
N ALA A 276 13.29 -2.24 -14.76
CA ALA A 276 11.91 -1.86 -15.05
C ALA A 276 11.63 -0.41 -14.61
N VAL A 277 12.04 -0.04 -13.40
CA VAL A 277 11.87 1.33 -12.86
C VAL A 277 12.65 2.36 -13.69
N ASP A 278 13.86 2.05 -14.13
CA ASP A 278 14.67 2.94 -14.99
C ASP A 278 14.00 3.14 -16.35
N SER A 279 13.45 2.08 -16.95
CA SER A 279 12.69 2.19 -18.20
C SER A 279 11.44 3.07 -18.03
N TYR A 280 10.74 2.95 -16.91
CA TYR A 280 9.59 3.80 -16.59
C TYR A 280 10.00 5.27 -16.40
N ASN A 281 11.07 5.53 -15.65
CA ASN A 281 11.57 6.87 -15.39
C ASN A 281 12.04 7.58 -16.67
N THR A 282 12.66 6.85 -17.59
CA THR A 282 13.08 7.40 -18.90
C THR A 282 11.86 7.71 -19.78
N GLU A 283 10.87 6.84 -19.86
CA GLU A 283 9.61 7.12 -20.56
C GLU A 283 8.89 8.35 -19.99
N ARG A 284 8.84 8.47 -18.66
CA ARG A 284 8.27 9.64 -17.98
C ARG A 284 9.01 10.92 -18.38
N ALA A 285 10.35 10.90 -18.35
CA ALA A 285 11.15 12.06 -18.74
C ALA A 285 10.88 12.49 -20.19
N LEU A 286 10.73 11.52 -21.11
CA LEU A 286 10.37 11.78 -22.50
C LEU A 286 8.95 12.35 -22.65
N ARG A 287 7.97 11.88 -21.85
CA ARG A 287 6.61 12.43 -21.83
C ARG A 287 6.58 13.90 -21.39
N LYS A 288 7.45 14.29 -20.45
CA LYS A 288 7.60 15.70 -20.04
C LYS A 288 8.16 16.56 -21.16
N ILE A 289 9.21 16.10 -21.85
CA ILE A 289 9.84 16.85 -22.95
C ILE A 289 8.82 17.16 -24.06
N LYS A 290 7.99 16.18 -24.45
CA LYS A 290 6.95 16.37 -25.48
C LYS A 290 5.90 17.44 -25.14
N ARG A 291 5.64 17.71 -23.85
CA ARG A 291 4.69 18.74 -23.43
C ARG A 291 5.27 20.16 -23.54
N HIS A 292 6.59 20.32 -23.53
CA HIS A 292 7.25 21.63 -23.60
C HIS A 292 7.75 22.01 -25.00
N THR A 293 7.69 21.09 -25.98
CA THR A 293 8.17 21.34 -27.35
C THR A 293 7.12 21.93 -28.30
N SER A 294 5.96 22.38 -27.82
CA SER A 294 5.04 23.22 -28.61
C SER A 294 5.23 24.70 -28.25
N SER A 295 6.45 25.21 -28.42
CA SER A 295 6.63 26.63 -28.70
C SER A 295 6.63 26.76 -30.21
N ASP A 296 5.54 27.26 -30.79
CA ASP A 296 5.45 27.60 -32.21
C ASP A 296 6.71 28.37 -32.64
N PRO A 297 7.30 28.08 -33.81
CA PRO A 297 8.35 28.93 -34.34
C PRO A 297 7.75 30.33 -34.55
N MET A 298 8.30 31.32 -33.84
CA MET A 298 7.96 32.72 -34.06
C MET A 298 8.40 33.11 -35.47
N ASP A 299 7.46 33.09 -36.41
CA ASP A 299 7.64 33.67 -37.73
C ASP A 299 7.58 35.19 -37.58
N VAL A 300 8.70 35.86 -37.86
CA VAL A 300 8.81 37.32 -37.86
C VAL A 300 8.43 37.80 -39.26
N ASP A 301 7.19 38.26 -39.46
CA ASP A 301 6.95 39.28 -40.49
C ASP A 301 5.76 40.21 -40.20
N ARG A 302 5.92 41.45 -40.69
CA ARG A 302 5.12 42.66 -40.48
C ARG A 302 3.78 42.65 -41.21
N GLY A 303 2.76 43.27 -40.62
CA GLY A 303 1.71 43.98 -41.38
C GLY A 303 0.29 43.97 -40.83
N ALA A 304 -0.11 45.10 -40.24
CA ALA A 304 -1.44 45.58 -39.81
C ALA A 304 -2.73 44.94 -40.40
N SER A 305 -3.74 44.69 -39.56
CA SER A 305 -4.92 45.58 -39.38
C SER A 305 -6.06 44.95 -38.52
N ASN A 306 -6.80 45.84 -37.85
CA ASN A 306 -7.87 45.70 -36.85
C ASN A 306 -8.94 44.61 -37.03
N THR A 307 -9.41 44.03 -35.91
CA THR A 307 -10.72 44.30 -35.28
C THR A 307 -10.88 43.49 -33.98
N GLY A 308 -11.49 44.08 -32.95
CA GLY A 308 -11.55 43.53 -31.58
C GLY A 308 -12.71 42.56 -31.31
N VAL A 309 -12.75 42.04 -30.08
CA VAL A 309 -13.94 41.83 -29.21
C VAL A 309 -13.51 41.11 -27.92
N THR A 310 -13.71 41.83 -26.81
CA THR A 310 -14.26 41.44 -25.49
C THR A 310 -13.51 40.50 -24.53
N GLN A 311 -13.38 41.05 -23.31
CA GLN A 311 -12.94 40.50 -22.03
C GLN A 311 -13.76 39.28 -21.58
N ASN A 312 -13.16 38.44 -20.72
CA ASN A 312 -13.70 38.14 -19.40
C ASN A 312 -12.66 37.44 -18.51
N SER A 313 -12.15 38.20 -17.55
CA SER A 313 -11.47 37.73 -16.36
C SER A 313 -12.50 37.25 -15.34
N SER A 314 -12.39 36.02 -14.85
CA SER A 314 -13.05 35.60 -13.61
C SER A 314 -12.04 34.96 -12.66
N VAL A 315 -11.90 35.68 -11.55
CA VAL A 315 -11.17 35.37 -10.33
C VAL A 315 -11.84 34.19 -9.62
N TYR A 316 -11.07 33.22 -9.14
CA TYR A 316 -11.51 32.28 -8.08
C TYR A 316 -10.43 32.09 -7.02
N HIS A 317 -10.70 32.74 -5.90
CA HIS A 317 -10.44 32.46 -4.49
C HIS A 317 -9.31 31.47 -4.08
N MET A 318 -8.27 32.01 -3.45
CA MET A 318 -7.39 31.28 -2.53
C MET A 318 -8.06 31.17 -1.14
N GLU A 319 -8.04 29.98 -0.54
CA GLU A 319 -8.52 29.73 0.82
C GLU A 319 -7.32 29.67 1.79
N ARG A 320 -7.28 30.63 2.72
CA ARG A 320 -6.24 30.81 3.74
C ARG A 320 -6.85 30.45 5.09
N LEU A 321 -6.41 29.36 5.71
CA LEU A 321 -6.84 28.99 7.06
C LEU A 321 -5.86 29.60 8.08
N LYS A 322 -6.38 30.42 9.01
CA LYS A 322 -5.66 30.94 10.19
C LYS A 322 -6.19 30.27 11.46
N PRO A 323 -5.36 29.96 12.46
CA PRO A 323 -5.83 29.53 13.77
C PRO A 323 -6.14 30.73 14.70
N VAL A 324 -7.13 30.54 15.56
CA VAL A 324 -7.57 31.46 16.62
C VAL A 324 -6.68 31.28 17.85
N SER A 325 -6.21 32.38 18.43
CA SER A 325 -5.52 32.47 19.72
C SER A 325 -6.51 32.66 20.88
N GLU A 326 -6.32 31.92 21.96
CA GLU A 326 -6.99 32.12 23.25
C GLU A 326 -6.34 33.29 24.02
N GLU A 327 -7.16 34.19 24.57
CA GLU A 327 -6.85 34.91 25.82
C GLU A 327 -8.13 34.99 26.67
N GLY A 328 -7.97 34.64 27.95
CA GLY A 328 -9.08 34.48 28.90
C GLY A 328 -9.45 35.75 29.65
N ILE A 329 -10.68 35.77 30.19
CA ILE A 329 -11.08 36.60 31.33
C ILE A 329 -12.01 35.77 32.22
N ALA A 330 -11.68 35.73 33.51
CA ALA A 330 -12.44 35.11 34.58
C ALA A 330 -13.69 35.92 34.95
N ASN A 331 -14.75 35.25 35.40
CA ASN A 331 -15.55 35.62 36.58
C ASN A 331 -16.57 34.51 36.94
N GLN A 332 -16.49 34.03 38.19
CA GLN A 332 -17.52 33.75 39.22
C GLN A 332 -18.99 33.69 38.74
N SER A 333 -19.92 32.85 39.21
CA SER A 333 -20.05 31.88 40.32
C SER A 333 -21.48 31.27 40.23
N GLU A 334 -21.81 30.31 41.12
CA GLU A 334 -23.15 29.82 41.51
C GLU A 334 -23.70 28.53 40.85
N ASP A 335 -23.41 27.39 41.52
CA ASP A 335 -24.31 26.60 42.37
C ASP A 335 -25.65 25.99 41.86
N VAL A 336 -25.75 24.68 42.14
CA VAL A 336 -26.90 23.89 42.65
C VAL A 336 -27.70 23.02 41.66
N GLU A 337 -27.40 21.71 41.79
CA GLU A 337 -28.25 20.52 41.95
C GLU A 337 -29.65 20.42 41.31
N GLY A 338 -29.92 19.23 40.76
CA GLY A 338 -31.28 18.73 40.50
C GLY A 338 -31.31 17.37 39.80
N GLU A 339 -31.05 16.29 40.54
CA GLU A 339 -31.47 14.93 40.15
C GLU A 339 -33.00 14.84 40.13
N THR A 340 -33.62 14.21 39.13
CA THR A 340 -34.70 13.23 39.38
C THR A 340 -34.94 12.29 38.21
N GLN A 341 -35.32 11.08 38.59
CA GLN A 341 -35.42 9.84 37.83
C GLN A 341 -36.75 9.66 37.06
N LEU A 342 -36.70 8.76 36.07
CA LEU A 342 -37.64 7.70 35.69
C LEU A 342 -39.15 8.02 35.54
N SER A 343 -39.71 7.73 34.36
CA SER A 343 -40.67 6.61 34.21
C SER A 343 -41.23 6.42 32.80
N ASP A 344 -41.49 5.15 32.52
CA ASP A 344 -42.08 4.49 31.35
C ASP A 344 -43.19 5.20 30.56
N LYS A 345 -43.19 4.97 29.24
CA LYS A 345 -44.39 4.47 28.52
C LYS A 345 -44.05 3.94 27.12
N ARG A 346 -44.39 2.66 26.92
CA ARG A 346 -44.52 1.99 25.62
C ARG A 346 -45.58 2.70 24.77
N GLN A 347 -45.29 2.93 23.49
CA GLN A 347 -46.30 2.76 22.44
C GLN A 347 -45.67 2.46 21.09
N THR A 348 -46.20 1.39 20.51
CA THR A 348 -45.95 0.83 19.19
C THR A 348 -46.40 1.77 18.09
N ASN A 349 -45.59 1.96 17.05
CA ASN A 349 -46.06 2.17 15.69
C ASN A 349 -45.01 1.69 14.67
N LYS A 350 -45.39 0.68 13.88
CA LYS A 350 -44.70 0.24 12.68
C LYS A 350 -45.03 1.23 11.57
N VAL A 351 -44.01 1.89 11.01
CA VAL A 351 -44.04 2.45 9.66
C VAL A 351 -42.71 2.07 8.99
N ASN A 352 -42.83 1.57 7.77
CA ASN A 352 -41.75 1.15 6.89
C ASN A 352 -40.78 2.31 6.62
N ASP A 353 -39.48 2.06 6.75
CA ASP A 353 -38.47 2.82 6.02
C ASP A 353 -37.33 1.90 5.59
N ALA A 354 -37.18 1.77 4.28
CA ALA A 354 -36.00 1.22 3.64
C ALA A 354 -34.81 2.14 3.95
N LYS A 355 -33.96 1.74 4.89
CA LYS A 355 -32.70 2.44 5.16
C LYS A 355 -31.61 1.91 4.25
N ASN A 356 -31.18 2.79 3.33
CA ASN A 356 -29.91 2.71 2.62
C ASN A 356 -28.78 2.42 3.61
N PHE A 357 -28.07 1.32 3.38
CA PHE A 357 -26.92 0.88 4.16
C PHE A 357 -25.71 1.73 3.73
N ILE A 358 -25.45 2.82 4.44
CA ILE A 358 -24.20 3.57 4.30
C ILE A 358 -23.18 2.87 5.21
N GLY A 359 -22.35 2.02 4.62
CA GLY A 359 -21.22 1.39 5.31
C GLY A 359 -20.20 2.45 5.70
N GLY A 360 -20.10 2.74 7.00
CA GLY A 360 -18.96 3.46 7.57
C GLY A 360 -17.77 2.50 7.76
N PRO A 361 -16.52 2.97 7.63
CA PRO A 361 -15.33 2.17 7.86
C PRO A 361 -15.25 1.73 9.33
N SER A 362 -14.85 0.48 9.55
CA SER A 362 -14.64 -0.12 10.87
C SER A 362 -13.53 0.62 11.62
N SER A 363 -13.90 1.44 12.61
CA SER A 363 -12.99 2.13 13.51
C SER A 363 -12.44 1.19 14.59
N TRP A 364 -11.31 0.56 14.30
CA TRP A 364 -10.49 -0.13 15.32
C TRP A 364 -9.31 0.71 15.80
N ASP A 365 -9.22 1.97 15.36
CA ASP A 365 -8.21 2.91 15.85
C ASP A 365 -8.79 3.75 17.00
N PRO A 366 -8.31 3.59 18.24
CA PRO A 366 -8.78 4.36 19.40
C PRO A 366 -8.40 5.86 19.32
N TYR A 367 -7.63 6.28 18.31
CA TYR A 367 -7.23 7.68 18.10
C TYR A 367 -7.84 8.33 16.86
N SER A 368 -8.65 7.62 16.07
CA SER A 368 -9.32 8.17 14.89
C SER A 368 -10.61 8.93 15.24
N LYS A 369 -10.54 9.95 16.09
CA LYS A 369 -11.61 10.95 16.15
C LYS A 369 -11.34 11.99 15.08
N GLY A 370 -11.92 11.78 13.90
CA GLY A 370 -12.08 12.84 12.90
C GLY A 370 -12.95 13.95 13.47
N VAL A 371 -12.58 15.20 13.21
CA VAL A 371 -13.35 16.38 13.63
C VAL A 371 -14.61 16.47 12.78
N ASP A 372 -15.76 16.63 13.43
CA ASP A 372 -17.09 16.67 12.80
C ASP A 372 -17.29 17.98 12.01
N SER A 373 -17.71 17.88 10.76
CA SER A 373 -17.84 19.02 9.83
C SER A 373 -18.94 20.02 10.21
N ASP A 374 -19.88 19.62 11.07
CA ASP A 374 -21.02 20.44 11.45
C ASP A 374 -20.71 21.46 12.56
N PHE A 375 -19.58 21.31 13.25
CA PHE A 375 -19.09 22.31 14.23
C PHE A 375 -18.51 23.56 13.55
N LEU A 376 -18.10 23.48 12.27
CA LEU A 376 -17.52 24.59 11.53
C LEU A 376 -18.56 25.55 10.91
N LYS A 377 -19.83 25.15 10.82
CA LYS A 377 -20.89 25.99 10.24
C LYS A 377 -21.59 26.91 11.24
N ALA A 378 -21.45 26.68 12.54
CA ALA A 378 -22.22 27.41 13.56
C ALA A 378 -21.59 28.74 14.04
N SER A 379 -20.37 29.09 13.61
CA SER A 379 -19.68 30.30 14.12
C SER A 379 -19.69 31.51 13.17
N LEU A 380 -20.45 31.48 12.07
CA LEU A 380 -20.51 32.56 11.06
C LEU A 380 -21.90 33.19 10.87
N ALA A 381 -22.86 32.93 11.77
CA ALA A 381 -24.24 33.42 11.64
C ALA A 381 -24.77 34.21 12.85
N SER A 382 -23.91 34.88 13.61
CA SER A 382 -24.35 35.81 14.67
C SER A 382 -23.43 37.02 14.79
N HIS A 383 -23.38 37.84 13.76
CA HIS A 383 -23.08 39.26 13.86
C HIS A 383 -23.62 39.96 12.61
N ASP A 384 -24.93 40.21 12.62
CA ASP A 384 -25.62 41.24 11.84
C ASP A 384 -27.04 41.39 12.41
N ALA A 385 -27.16 42.23 13.45
CA ALA A 385 -28.36 42.97 13.87
C ALA A 385 -27.99 43.92 15.02
#